data_AF-A0A0A8UPN6-F1
#
_entry.id   AF-A0A0A8UPN6-F1
#
_cell.length_a   1.000
_cell.length_b   1.000
_cell.length_c   1.000
_cell.angle_alpha   90.00
_cell.angle_beta   90.00
_cell.angle_gamma   90.00
#
_symmetry.space_group_name_H-M   'P 1'
#
loop_
_entity.id
_entity.type
_entity.pdbx_description
1 polymer ?
#
loop_
_entity_poly.entity_id
_entity_poly.type
_entity_poly.pdbx_seq_one_letter_code
_entity_poly.pdbx_strand_id
1 'polypeptide(L)'
;MLTILAWLVLRIVFAGFFLYACYGFVRNWPAAKQTATLIYPRYANFQAISMLIWMFVISISILLGIYGRIGGALALLFSSIGAYAHYTCAHKLTSIQLSTTATDEDKKLLEEAKAIGMVGHVTSAQKNYVIAAMSFFFMLLGTGPWSVTYL
;
A
#
# COMPACT_ATOMS: atom_id res chain seq x y z
N MET A 1 -31.77 -3.23 -3.16
CA MET A 1 -31.14 -1.95 -3.56
C MET A 1 -30.08 -1.47 -2.55
N LEU A 2 -30.39 -1.43 -1.25
CA LEU A 2 -29.42 -1.01 -0.22
C LEU A 2 -28.12 -1.84 -0.19
N THR A 3 -28.23 -3.17 -0.23
CA THR A 3 -27.08 -4.10 -0.26
C THR A 3 -26.15 -3.83 -1.44
N ILE A 4 -26.74 -3.55 -2.60
CA ILE A 4 -26.01 -3.26 -3.82
C ILE A 4 -25.19 -1.97 -3.68
N LEU A 5 -25.82 -0.91 -3.14
CA LEU A 5 -25.14 0.36 -2.87
C LEU A 5 -24.00 0.18 -1.86
N ALA A 6 -24.21 -0.62 -0.81
CA ALA A 6 -23.18 -0.92 0.17
C ALA A 6 -21.95 -1.59 -0.47
N TRP A 7 -22.15 -2.60 -1.33
CA TRP A 7 -21.06 -3.24 -2.07
C TRP A 7 -20.37 -2.30 -3.06
N LEU A 8 -21.11 -1.41 -3.71
CA LEU A 8 -20.54 -0.42 -4.63
C LEU A 8 -19.64 0.57 -3.87
N VAL A 9 -20.13 1.14 -2.76
CA VAL A 9 -19.35 2.04 -1.91
C VAL A 9 -18.09 1.34 -1.41
N LEU A 10 -18.23 0.10 -0.92
CA LEU A 10 -17.11 -0.68 -0.45
C LEU A 10 -16.04 -0.89 -1.54
N ARG A 11 -16.45 -1.24 -2.77
CA ARG A 11 -15.54 -1.39 -3.92
C ARG A 11 -14.84 -0.08 -4.28
N ILE A 12 -15.57 1.03 -4.32
CA ILE A 12 -15.03 2.37 -4.64
C ILE A 12 -13.98 2.78 -3.61
N VAL A 13 -14.30 2.69 -2.33
CA VAL A 13 -13.38 3.07 -1.25
C VAL A 13 -12.15 2.18 -1.25
N PHE A 14 -12.34 0.86 -1.40
CA PHE A 14 -11.24 -0.08 -1.43
C PHE A 14 -10.30 0.16 -2.61
N ALA A 15 -10.83 0.26 -3.83
CA ALA A 15 -10.03 0.58 -5.02
C ALA A 15 -9.35 1.96 -4.89
N GLY A 16 -10.02 2.92 -4.24
CA GLY A 16 -9.47 4.24 -3.94
C GLY A 16 -8.17 4.20 -3.15
N PHE A 17 -7.98 3.26 -2.21
CA PHE A 17 -6.73 3.12 -1.47
C PHE A 17 -5.52 2.84 -2.38
N PHE A 18 -5.72 2.04 -3.43
CA PHE A 18 -4.67 1.67 -4.39
C PHE A 18 -4.48 2.77 -5.45
N LEU A 19 -5.57 3.31 -6.01
CA LEU A 19 -5.50 4.37 -7.02
C LEU A 19 -4.87 5.66 -6.47
N TYR A 20 -5.20 6.04 -5.24
CA TYR A 20 -4.60 7.21 -4.59
C TYR A 20 -3.10 7.00 -4.33
N ALA A 21 -2.70 5.79 -3.91
CA ALA A 21 -1.29 5.46 -3.75
C ALA A 21 -0.54 5.49 -5.09
N CYS A 22 -1.12 4.96 -6.17
CA CYS A 22 -0.59 5.09 -7.52
C CYS A 22 -0.33 6.54 -7.90
N TYR A 23 -1.33 7.41 -7.72
CA TYR A 23 -1.20 8.83 -8.01
C TYR A 23 -0.05 9.48 -7.22
N GLY A 24 0.04 9.19 -5.91
CA GLY A 24 1.12 9.68 -5.06
C GLY A 24 2.51 9.23 -5.54
N PHE A 25 2.66 7.96 -5.91
CA PHE A 25 3.92 7.40 -6.39
C PHE A 25 4.33 7.90 -7.78
N VAL A 26 3.37 8.15 -8.68
CA VAL A 26 3.67 8.77 -9.98
C VAL A 26 4.16 10.20 -9.80
N ARG A 27 3.58 10.97 -8.86
CA ARG A 27 4.05 12.34 -8.55
C ARG A 27 5.38 12.37 -7.80
N ASN A 28 5.71 11.31 -7.07
CA ASN A 28 6.97 11.19 -6.33
C ASN A 28 7.69 9.89 -6.70
N TRP A 29 8.23 9.87 -7.92
CA TRP A 29 8.94 8.71 -8.46
C TRP A 29 10.15 8.26 -7.62
N PRO A 30 10.98 9.17 -7.05
CA PRO A 30 12.04 8.77 -6.13
C PRO A 30 11.52 7.95 -4.93
N ALA A 31 10.43 8.40 -4.30
CA ALA A 31 9.81 7.67 -3.19
C ALA A 31 9.23 6.32 -3.64
N ALA A 32 8.66 6.25 -4.85
CA ALA A 32 8.16 4.99 -5.42
C ALA A 32 9.29 3.95 -5.58
N LYS A 33 10.42 4.37 -6.18
CA LYS A 33 11.61 3.53 -6.33
C LYS A 33 12.16 3.07 -4.98
N GLN A 34 12.26 4.00 -4.02
CA GLN A 34 12.80 3.69 -2.70
C GLN A 34 11.88 2.73 -1.93
N THR A 35 10.56 2.89 -2.02
CA THR A 35 9.59 1.97 -1.41
C THR A 35 9.70 0.59 -2.03
N ALA A 36 9.78 0.52 -3.37
CA ALA A 36 9.89 -0.74 -4.10
C ALA A 36 11.15 -1.52 -3.71
N THR A 37 12.28 -0.84 -3.48
CA THR A 37 13.54 -1.50 -3.13
C THR A 37 13.63 -2.00 -1.68
N LEU A 38 12.63 -1.71 -0.83
CA LEU A 38 12.58 -2.24 0.54
C LEU A 38 12.33 -3.74 0.58
N ILE A 39 11.63 -4.27 -0.42
CA ILE A 39 11.27 -5.69 -0.51
C ILE A 39 12.39 -6.45 -1.22
N TYR A 40 12.87 -5.92 -2.34
CA TYR A 40 14.00 -6.47 -3.07
C TYR A 40 14.93 -5.34 -3.53
N PRO A 41 16.24 -5.36 -3.21
CA PRO A 41 17.09 -4.18 -3.41
C PRO A 41 17.55 -3.94 -4.86
N ARG A 42 17.27 -4.84 -5.82
CA ARG A 42 17.75 -4.74 -7.21
C ARG A 42 16.66 -4.30 -8.19
N TYR A 43 17.01 -3.62 -9.28
CA TYR A 43 16.07 -3.22 -10.34
C TYR A 43 14.92 -2.29 -9.87
N ALA A 44 15.26 -1.20 -9.19
CA ALA A 44 14.30 -0.26 -8.60
C ALA A 44 13.20 0.22 -9.57
N ASN A 45 13.57 0.56 -10.82
CA ASN A 45 12.60 1.02 -11.82
C ASN A 45 11.59 -0.07 -12.18
N PHE A 46 12.07 -1.28 -12.47
CA PHE A 46 11.20 -2.40 -12.82
C PHE A 46 10.22 -2.73 -11.70
N GLN A 47 10.69 -2.72 -10.44
CA GLN A 47 9.82 -2.98 -9.30
C GLN A 47 8.82 -1.87 -9.04
N ALA A 48 9.22 -0.60 -9.15
CA ALA A 48 8.29 0.52 -8.99
C ALA A 48 7.19 0.49 -10.05
N ILE A 49 7.54 0.21 -11.31
CA ILE A 49 6.58 0.02 -12.40
C ILE A 49 5.67 -1.18 -12.09
N SER A 50 6.24 -2.31 -11.71
CA SER A 50 5.47 -3.52 -11.38
C SER A 50 4.48 -3.23 -10.26
N MET A 51 4.91 -2.57 -9.18
CA MET A 51 4.06 -2.17 -8.06
C MET A 51 2.85 -1.34 -8.53
N LEU A 52 3.07 -0.36 -9.41
CA LEU A 52 1.99 0.46 -9.97
C LEU A 52 1.03 -0.37 -10.85
N ILE A 53 1.55 -1.28 -11.67
CA ILE A 53 0.73 -2.19 -12.48
C ILE A 53 -0.15 -3.05 -11.57
N TRP A 54 0.43 -3.64 -10.52
CA TRP A 54 -0.30 -4.44 -9.52
C TRP A 54 -1.42 -3.63 -8.86
N MET A 55 -1.11 -2.43 -8.37
CA MET A 55 -2.11 -1.54 -7.76
C MET A 55 -3.25 -1.20 -8.74
N PHE A 56 -2.93 -0.93 -10.01
CA PHE A 56 -3.94 -0.64 -11.03
C PHE A 56 -4.83 -1.86 -11.33
N VAL A 57 -4.23 -3.04 -11.54
CA VAL A 57 -4.95 -4.30 -11.79
C VAL A 57 -5.88 -4.65 -10.63
N ILE A 58 -5.39 -4.56 -9.38
CA ILE A 58 -6.19 -4.77 -8.17
C ILE A 58 -7.37 -3.79 -8.13
N SER A 59 -7.10 -2.51 -8.37
CA SER A 59 -8.14 -1.46 -8.33
C SER A 59 -9.26 -1.74 -9.32
N ILE A 60 -8.93 -2.05 -10.58
CA ILE A 60 -9.91 -2.33 -11.62
C ILE A 60 -10.67 -3.63 -11.33
N SER A 61 -9.96 -4.68 -10.90
CA SER A 61 -10.56 -5.98 -10.58
C SER A 61 -11.61 -5.84 -9.47
N ILE A 62 -11.30 -5.12 -8.39
CA ILE A 62 -12.25 -4.92 -7.28
C ILE A 62 -13.33 -3.91 -7.65
N LEU A 63 -12.98 -2.77 -8.26
CA LEU A 63 -13.93 -1.70 -8.58
C LEU A 63 -15.04 -2.16 -9.53
N LEU A 64 -14.64 -2.81 -10.63
CA LEU A 64 -15.57 -3.30 -11.64
C LEU A 64 -16.10 -4.71 -11.31
N GLY A 65 -15.55 -5.34 -10.27
CA GLY A 65 -15.87 -6.71 -9.88
C GLY A 65 -15.48 -7.75 -10.94
N ILE A 66 -14.47 -7.48 -11.76
CA ILE A 66 -13.97 -8.40 -12.78
C ILE A 66 -12.90 -9.28 -12.14
N TYR A 67 -13.12 -10.60 -12.07
CA TYR A 67 -12.23 -11.53 -11.35
C TYR A 67 -12.00 -11.13 -9.87
N GLY A 68 -13.06 -10.66 -9.20
CA GLY A 68 -12.95 -10.03 -7.88
C GLY A 68 -12.27 -10.88 -6.79
N ARG A 69 -12.41 -12.20 -6.83
CA ARG A 69 -11.73 -13.11 -5.90
C ARG A 69 -10.23 -13.18 -6.13
N ILE A 70 -9.81 -13.24 -7.39
CA ILE A 70 -8.40 -13.15 -7.79
C ILE A 70 -7.86 -11.78 -7.40
N GLY A 71 -8.57 -10.70 -7.72
CA GLY A 71 -8.22 -9.35 -7.27
C GLY A 71 -8.03 -9.26 -5.76
N GLY A 72 -8.90 -9.91 -4.99
CA GLY A 72 -8.79 -10.04 -3.54
C GLY A 72 -7.53 -10.80 -3.09
N ALA A 73 -7.22 -11.94 -3.70
CA ALA A 73 -5.99 -12.69 -3.40
C ALA A 73 -4.72 -11.86 -3.69
N LEU A 74 -4.70 -11.17 -4.83
CA LEU A 74 -3.59 -10.30 -5.22
C LEU A 74 -3.45 -9.11 -4.27
N ALA A 75 -4.57 -8.48 -3.90
CA ALA A 75 -4.60 -7.39 -2.93
C ALA A 75 -4.15 -7.83 -1.53
N LEU A 76 -4.50 -9.06 -1.12
CA LEU A 76 -4.09 -9.64 0.15
C LEU A 76 -2.57 -9.77 0.21
N LEU A 77 -1.97 -10.38 -0.81
CA LEU A 77 -0.52 -10.52 -0.91
C LEU A 77 0.16 -9.15 -0.95
N PHE A 78 -0.33 -8.26 -1.82
CA PHE A 78 0.22 -6.93 -2.01
C PHE A 78 0.20 -6.11 -0.71
N SER A 79 -0.93 -6.09 0.00
CA SER A 79 -1.07 -5.34 1.26
C SER A 79 -0.25 -5.96 2.39
N SER A 80 -0.11 -7.29 2.44
CA SER A 80 0.76 -7.95 3.42
C SER A 80 2.23 -7.55 3.20
N ILE A 81 2.68 -7.55 1.95
CA ILE A 81 4.01 -7.05 1.57
C ILE A 81 4.14 -5.54 1.88
N GLY A 82 3.09 -4.75 1.64
CA GLY A 82 3.05 -3.33 1.96
C GLY A 82 3.20 -3.03 3.45
N ALA A 83 2.55 -3.82 4.32
CA ALA A 83 2.70 -3.73 5.77
C ALA A 83 4.15 -4.01 6.19
N TYR A 84 4.75 -5.07 5.65
CA TYR A 84 6.17 -5.39 5.87
C TYR A 84 7.10 -4.26 5.41
N ALA A 85 6.88 -3.70 4.22
CA ALA A 85 7.68 -2.59 3.69
C ALA A 85 7.60 -1.35 4.60
N HIS A 86 6.41 -1.01 5.11
CA HIS A 86 6.26 0.11 6.03
C HIS A 86 6.93 -0.12 7.39
N TYR A 87 6.84 -1.31 7.97
CA TYR A 87 7.61 -1.61 9.18
C TYR A 87 9.13 -1.57 8.95
N THR A 88 9.59 -2.06 7.79
CA THR A 88 11.00 -1.98 7.40
C THR A 88 11.44 -0.52 7.28
N CYS A 89 10.61 0.34 6.68
CA CYS A 89 10.84 1.78 6.61
C CYS A 89 10.93 2.44 7.98
N ALA A 90 9.97 2.15 8.86
CA ALA A 90 9.96 2.63 10.24
C ALA A 90 11.25 2.23 10.97
N HIS A 91 11.65 0.96 10.88
CA HIS A 91 12.88 0.48 11.50
C HIS A 91 14.13 1.15 10.91
N LYS A 92 14.25 1.24 9.58
CA LYS A 92 15.37 1.92 8.93
C LYS A 92 15.48 3.37 9.35
N LEU A 93 14.36 4.09 9.48
CA LEU A 93 14.34 5.48 9.93
C LEU A 93 14.92 5.61 11.34
N THR A 94 14.53 4.73 12.26
CA THR A 94 15.07 4.74 13.64
C THR A 94 16.56 4.41 13.71
N SER A 95 17.07 3.63 12.76
CA SER A 95 18.50 3.29 12.68
C SER A 95 19.38 4.40 12.09
N ILE A 96 18.80 5.49 11.56
CA ILE A 96 19.60 6.60 11.03
C ILE A 96 20.36 7.27 12.18
N GLN A 97 21.67 7.37 12.02
CA GLN A 97 22.57 8.08 12.91
C GLN A 97 23.25 9.21 12.14
N LEU A 98 23.40 10.36 12.78
CA LEU A 98 24.21 11.45 12.25
C LEU A 98 25.67 11.25 12.62
N SER A 99 26.55 11.95 11.88
CA SER A 99 27.95 12.09 12.27
C SER A 99 28.07 12.65 13.69
N THR A 100 29.13 12.27 14.39
CA THR A 100 29.49 12.85 15.71
C THR A 100 29.74 14.35 15.64
N THR A 101 30.01 14.88 14.44
CA THR A 101 30.22 16.31 14.16
C THR A 101 28.94 17.07 13.80
N ALA A 102 27.76 16.42 13.80
CA ALA A 102 26.51 17.09 13.45
C ALA A 102 26.10 18.11 14.51
N THR A 103 25.47 19.21 14.07
CA THR A 103 25.00 20.26 14.96
C THR A 103 23.83 19.75 15.83
N ASP A 104 23.57 20.42 16.95
CA ASP A 104 22.42 20.06 17.78
C ASP A 104 21.09 20.34 17.08
N GLU A 105 21.07 21.30 16.14
CA GLU A 105 19.92 21.56 15.27
C GLU A 105 19.68 20.37 14.32
N ASP A 106 20.72 19.84 13.67
CA ASP A 106 20.60 18.67 12.80
C ASP A 106 20.08 17.44 13.57
N LYS A 107 20.58 17.22 14.79
CA LYS A 107 20.12 16.14 15.67
C LYS A 107 18.64 16.30 16.01
N LYS A 108 18.23 17.52 16.38
CA LYS A 108 16.82 17.81 16.68
C LYS A 108 15.93 17.58 15.46
N LEU A 109 16.32 18.08 14.29
CA LEU A 109 15.60 17.87 13.04
C LEU A 109 15.49 16.38 12.67
N LEU A 110 16.54 15.59 12.88
CA LEU A 110 16.49 14.15 12.65
C LEU A 110 15.52 13.46 13.62
N GLU A 111 15.53 13.80 14.91
CA GLU A 111 14.62 13.20 15.88
C GLU A 111 13.15 13.56 15.59
N GLU A 112 12.87 14.80 15.18
CA GLU A 112 11.54 15.20 14.72
C GLU A 112 11.13 14.44 13.45
N ALA A 113 12.03 14.31 12.47
CA ALA A 113 11.78 13.54 11.25
C ALA A 113 11.54 12.05 11.54
N LYS A 114 12.28 11.46 12.49
CA LYS A 114 12.07 10.10 12.98
C LYS A 114 10.69 9.94 13.59
N ALA A 115 10.28 10.86 14.48
CA ALA A 115 8.98 10.80 15.14
C ALA A 115 7.84 10.85 14.11
N ILE A 116 7.88 11.80 13.17
CA ILE A 116 6.85 11.96 12.13
C ILE A 116 6.83 10.74 11.20
N GLY A 117 8.00 10.31 10.72
CA GLY A 117 8.10 9.16 9.81
C GLY A 117 7.70 7.84 10.47
N MET A 118 7.98 7.66 11.77
CA MET A 118 7.51 6.51 12.54
C MET A 118 5.99 6.45 12.61
N VAL A 119 5.35 7.55 12.98
CA VAL A 119 3.88 7.63 13.01
C VAL A 119 3.30 7.35 11.62
N GLY A 120 3.85 7.98 10.57
CA GLY A 120 3.38 7.80 9.19
C GLY A 120 3.50 6.36 8.68
N HIS A 121 4.61 5.69 8.97
CA HIS A 121 4.84 4.32 8.52
C HIS A 121 4.08 3.29 9.36
N VAL A 122 4.02 3.43 10.68
CA VAL A 122 3.26 2.49 11.53
C VAL A 122 1.77 2.55 11.22
N THR A 123 1.19 3.76 11.09
CA THR A 123 -0.22 3.92 10.70
C THR A 123 -0.49 3.38 9.30
N SER A 124 0.44 3.57 8.36
CA SER A 124 0.32 3.00 7.02
C SER A 124 0.43 1.46 7.01
N ALA A 125 1.21 0.87 7.90
CA ALA A 125 1.27 -0.58 8.09
C ALA A 125 -0.06 -1.12 8.66
N GLN A 126 -0.62 -0.47 9.68
CA GLN A 126 -1.92 -0.80 10.25
C GLN A 126 -3.04 -0.73 9.20
N LYS A 127 -3.06 0.34 8.39
CA LYS A 127 -3.98 0.45 7.25
C LYS A 127 -3.85 -0.74 6.30
N ASN A 128 -2.63 -1.17 5.99
CA ASN A 128 -2.42 -2.33 5.12
C ASN A 128 -2.93 -3.65 5.74
N TYR A 129 -2.92 -3.83 7.06
CA TYR A 129 -3.59 -4.98 7.69
C TYR A 129 -5.11 -4.95 7.52
N VAL A 130 -5.73 -3.77 7.67
CA VAL A 130 -7.17 -3.61 7.43
C VAL A 130 -7.50 -3.91 5.97
N ILE A 131 -6.71 -3.37 5.04
CA ILE A 131 -6.86 -3.67 3.60
C ILE A 131 -6.68 -5.17 3.37
N ALA A 132 -5.66 -5.82 3.94
CA ALA A 132 -5.44 -7.26 3.82
C ALA A 132 -6.64 -8.09 4.34
N ALA A 133 -7.23 -7.73 5.49
CA ALA A 133 -8.42 -8.40 6.00
C ALA A 133 -9.61 -8.26 5.04
N MET A 134 -9.83 -7.07 4.48
CA MET A 134 -10.86 -6.82 3.47
C MET A 134 -10.57 -7.55 2.15
N SER A 135 -9.31 -7.63 1.74
CA SER A 135 -8.85 -8.40 0.58
C SER A 135 -9.16 -9.89 0.74
N PHE A 136 -8.91 -10.45 1.94
CA PHE A 136 -9.25 -11.83 2.28
C PHE A 136 -10.76 -12.06 2.21
N PHE A 137 -11.56 -11.11 2.70
CA PHE A 137 -13.02 -11.14 2.54
C PHE A 137 -13.44 -11.19 1.06
N PHE A 138 -12.88 -10.32 0.20
CA PHE A 138 -13.16 -10.35 -1.24
C PHE A 138 -12.66 -11.63 -1.92
N MET A 139 -11.54 -12.18 -1.47
CA MET A 139 -11.01 -13.45 -1.98
C MET A 139 -11.99 -14.61 -1.74
N LEU A 140 -12.63 -14.65 -0.57
CA LEU A 140 -13.57 -15.72 -0.22
C LEU A 140 -14.97 -15.50 -0.82
N LEU A 141 -15.51 -14.28 -0.67
CA LEU A 141 -16.92 -14.00 -0.98
C LEU A 141 -17.12 -13.29 -2.32
N GLY A 142 -16.04 -12.92 -3.00
CA GLY A 142 -16.10 -12.08 -4.20
C GLY A 142 -16.40 -10.63 -3.85
N THR A 143 -16.76 -9.84 -4.87
CA THR A 143 -16.94 -8.38 -4.75
C THR A 143 -18.41 -7.93 -4.74
N GLY A 144 -19.30 -8.88 -4.45
CA GLY A 144 -20.73 -8.65 -4.35
C GLY A 144 -21.47 -8.65 -5.69
N PRO A 145 -22.71 -8.11 -5.71
CA PRO A 145 -23.56 -8.09 -6.90
C PRO A 145 -22.91 -7.42 -8.11
N TRP A 146 -23.20 -7.95 -9.30
CA TRP A 146 -22.65 -7.53 -10.60
C TRP A 146 -21.15 -7.78 -10.79
N SER A 147 -20.53 -8.59 -9.94
CA SER A 147 -19.19 -9.12 -10.21
C SER A 147 -19.25 -10.02 -11.45
N VAL A 148 -18.38 -9.75 -12.42
CA VAL A 148 -18.25 -10.53 -13.66
C VAL A 148 -17.14 -11.55 -13.43
N THR A 149 -17.56 -12.79 -13.17
CA THR A 149 -16.85 -14.09 -13.00
C THR A 149 -17.00 -14.74 -11.61
N TYR A 150 -17.39 -16.02 -11.61
CA TYR A 150 -17.78 -16.84 -10.44
C TYR A 150 -16.70 -17.80 -9.93
N LEU A 151 -15.43 -17.63 -10.34
CA LEU A 151 -14.32 -18.42 -9.81
C LEU A 151 -13.74 -17.75 -8.55
#